data_AF-X0SJV7-F1
#
_entry.id   AF-X0SJV7-F1
#
_cell.length_a   1.000
_cell.length_b   1.000
_cell.length_c   1.000
_cell.angle_alpha   90.00
_cell.angle_beta   90.00
_cell.angle_gamma   90.00
#
_symmetry.space_group_name_H-M   'P 1'
#
loop_
_entity.id
_entity.type
_entity.pdbx_description
1 polymer ?
#
loop_
_entity_poly.entity_id
_entity_poly.type
_entity_poly.pdbx_seq_one_letter_code
_entity_poly.pdbx_strand_id
1 'polypeptide(L)'
;ESIVGVRASDGKLLWRYPHKVYADENITTPIFHEGFLIVSGCVRKGTTSLRLDVSPDNCSVRRHWHNRNLDNKQGGIVLVDGRIYGYGELGSKSTPWMCIDFKSGKTIFKSAPVKSSYKYKNGCLTYADGMFYLYSDDGHMVLAKATDEGFDVTGSLKLKDSGKRRTWAHPVVCGGRLYIRYGDKLGVYNVIKK
;
A
#
# COMPACT_ATOMS: atom_id res chain seq x y z
N GLU A 1 11.95 -11.68 13.56
CA GLU A 1 11.56 -10.39 12.96
C GLU A 1 10.56 -9.63 13.81
N SER A 2 10.62 -8.30 13.83
CA SER A 2 9.73 -7.46 14.64
C SER A 2 9.60 -6.08 14.04
N ILE A 3 8.50 -5.39 14.36
CA ILE A 3 8.42 -3.93 14.30
C ILE A 3 8.96 -3.41 15.62
N VAL A 4 9.80 -2.39 15.58
CA VAL A 4 10.38 -1.78 16.77
C VAL A 4 10.13 -0.28 16.77
N GLY A 5 9.89 0.28 17.95
CA GLY A 5 9.91 1.71 18.18
C GLY A 5 11.17 2.08 18.92
N VAL A 6 11.88 3.08 18.42
CA VAL A 6 13.06 3.65 19.05
C VAL A 6 12.83 5.13 19.31
N ARG A 7 13.39 5.65 20.40
CA ARG A 7 13.32 7.07 20.71
C ARG A 7 14.23 7.84 19.78
N ALA A 8 13.70 8.87 19.13
CA ALA A 8 14.43 9.63 18.10
C ALA A 8 15.69 10.34 18.63
N SER A 9 15.69 10.75 19.91
CA SER A 9 16.77 11.54 20.50
C SER A 9 18.04 10.75 20.82
N ASP A 10 17.91 9.47 21.19
CA ASP A 10 19.00 8.66 21.75
C ASP A 10 19.06 7.23 21.21
N GLY A 11 18.13 6.83 20.34
CA GLY A 11 18.05 5.48 19.79
C GLY A 11 17.60 4.40 20.78
N LYS A 12 17.19 4.77 22.00
CA LYS A 12 16.72 3.81 23.01
C LYS A 12 15.53 3.02 22.48
N LEU A 13 15.59 1.69 22.59
CA LEU A 13 14.46 0.82 22.28
C LEU A 13 13.30 1.10 23.25
N LEU A 14 12.14 1.45 22.70
CA LEU A 14 10.92 1.71 23.48
C LEU A 14 10.03 0.47 23.54
N TRP A 15 9.81 -0.17 22.39
CA TRP A 15 8.95 -1.35 22.31
C TRP A 15 9.32 -2.24 21.13
N ARG A 16 8.88 -3.50 21.20
CA ARG A 16 9.04 -4.51 20.15
C ARG A 16 7.71 -5.24 19.97
N TYR A 17 7.23 -5.28 18.73
CA TYR A 17 6.05 -6.06 18.35
C TYR A 17 6.45 -7.20 17.41
N PRO A 18 6.19 -8.47 17.77
CA PRO A 18 6.50 -9.61 16.91
C PRO A 18 5.77 -9.53 15.56
N HIS A 19 6.53 -9.48 14.47
CA HIS A 19 6.01 -9.40 13.12
C HIS A 19 6.83 -10.31 12.19
N LYS A 20 6.68 -11.62 12.38
CA LYS A 20 7.26 -12.62 11.49
C LYS A 20 6.45 -12.72 10.20
N VAL A 21 7.11 -12.61 9.05
CA VAL A 21 6.56 -12.83 7.71
C VAL A 21 7.19 -14.08 7.09
N TYR A 22 6.61 -14.59 6.00
CA TYR A 22 6.95 -15.91 5.45
C TYR A 22 8.39 -16.03 4.93
N ALA A 23 8.93 -14.97 4.33
CA ALA A 23 10.25 -14.96 3.67
C ALA A 23 11.20 -13.90 4.24
N ASP A 24 10.95 -13.47 5.48
CA ASP A 24 11.64 -12.35 6.13
C ASP A 24 11.62 -11.02 5.32
N GLU A 25 10.57 -10.83 4.53
CA GLU A 25 10.36 -9.68 3.63
C GLU A 25 9.43 -8.63 4.26
N ASN A 26 9.95 -7.79 5.16
CA ASN A 26 9.20 -6.65 5.69
C ASN A 26 9.50 -5.37 4.90
N ILE A 27 8.71 -5.13 3.85
CA ILE A 27 9.00 -4.12 2.83
C ILE A 27 8.16 -2.84 3.00
N THR A 28 6.90 -2.98 3.41
CA THR A 28 5.95 -1.86 3.42
C THR A 28 6.27 -0.88 4.54
N THR A 29 6.44 0.40 4.20
CA THR A 29 6.59 1.48 5.19
C THR A 29 5.32 1.60 6.05
N PRO A 30 5.42 1.60 7.39
CA PRO A 30 4.26 1.78 8.24
C PRO A 30 3.58 3.15 8.05
N ILE A 31 2.26 3.19 8.18
CA ILE A 31 1.51 4.46 8.25
C ILE A 31 1.29 4.81 9.73
N PHE A 32 1.60 6.04 10.12
CA PHE A 32 1.17 6.60 11.40
C PHE A 32 0.00 7.57 11.19
N HIS A 33 -1.08 7.40 11.96
CA HIS A 33 -2.22 8.30 11.95
C HIS A 33 -2.97 8.24 13.28
N GLU A 34 -3.26 9.40 13.89
CA GLU A 34 -4.06 9.51 15.12
C GLU A 34 -3.61 8.59 16.28
N GLY A 35 -2.30 8.38 16.44
CA GLY A 35 -1.78 7.49 17.50
C GLY A 35 -1.83 6.00 17.16
N PHE A 36 -2.18 5.64 15.93
CA PHE A 36 -2.16 4.27 15.43
C PHE A 36 -1.06 4.09 14.38
N LEU A 37 -0.41 2.93 14.43
CA LEU A 37 0.57 2.47 13.45
C LEU A 37 -0.03 1.32 12.64
N ILE A 38 -0.10 1.49 11.32
CA ILE A 38 -0.57 0.46 10.39
C ILE A 38 0.64 -0.23 9.78
N VAL A 39 0.71 -1.55 9.96
CA VAL A 39 1.80 -2.39 9.46
C VAL A 39 1.21 -3.50 8.61
N SER A 40 1.63 -3.59 7.36
CA SER A 40 1.27 -4.68 6.46
C SER A 40 2.42 -5.64 6.26
N GLY A 41 2.12 -6.93 6.18
CA GLY A 41 3.09 -7.96 5.84
C GLY A 41 2.61 -8.81 4.66
N CYS A 42 3.57 -9.33 3.90
CA CYS A 42 3.33 -10.20 2.75
C CYS A 42 2.82 -11.60 3.15
N VAL A 43 2.38 -12.37 2.15
CA VAL A 43 2.10 -13.80 2.24
C VAL A 43 1.22 -14.18 3.45
N ARG A 44 -0.07 -13.86 3.38
CA ARG A 44 -1.08 -14.17 4.42
C ARG A 44 -0.84 -13.50 5.78
N LYS A 45 0.21 -12.69 5.95
CA LYS A 45 0.45 -11.98 7.21
C LYS A 45 -0.64 -10.97 7.50
N GLY A 46 -1.14 -10.30 6.46
CA GLY A 46 -2.20 -9.30 6.58
C GLY A 46 -1.71 -7.96 7.12
N THR A 47 -2.65 -7.10 7.48
CA THR A 47 -2.41 -5.75 7.99
C THR A 47 -2.86 -5.65 9.45
N THR A 48 -2.05 -5.00 10.28
CA THR A 48 -2.30 -4.82 11.71
C THR A 48 -2.28 -3.35 12.06
N SER A 49 -3.26 -2.90 12.84
CA SER A 49 -3.20 -1.61 13.53
C SER A 49 -2.69 -1.82 14.95
N LEU A 50 -1.66 -1.07 15.32
CA LEU A 50 -1.12 -0.99 16.66
C LEU A 50 -1.46 0.38 17.22
N ARG A 51 -2.12 0.43 18.38
CA ARG A 51 -2.30 1.67 19.14
C ARG A 51 -1.02 1.95 19.90
N LEU A 52 -0.50 3.17 19.78
CA LEU A 52 0.57 3.68 20.62
C LEU A 52 -0.03 4.23 21.91
N ASP A 53 0.49 3.78 23.04
CA ASP A 53 0.18 4.34 24.35
C ASP A 53 1.44 5.10 24.82
N VAL A 54 1.39 6.43 24.70
CA VAL A 54 2.53 7.34 24.95
C VAL A 54 2.38 7.99 26.32
N SER A 55 3.47 8.03 27.08
CA SER A 55 3.65 8.82 28.30
C SER A 55 4.91 9.69 28.16
N PRO A 56 5.18 10.64 29.07
CA PRO A 56 6.33 11.56 28.95
C PRO A 56 7.67 10.85 28.71
N ASP A 57 7.92 9.73 29.39
CA ASP A 57 9.21 9.02 29.33
C ASP A 57 9.17 7.70 28.57
N ASN A 58 7.97 7.22 28.20
CA ASN A 58 7.79 5.88 27.67
C ASN A 58 6.77 5.82 26.53
N CYS A 59 6.86 4.77 25.72
CA CYS A 59 5.87 4.44 24.72
C CYS A 59 5.71 2.93 24.72
N SER A 60 4.48 2.45 24.67
CA SER A 60 4.19 1.04 24.40
C SER A 60 3.22 0.92 23.22
N VAL A 61 3.03 -0.31 22.75
CA VAL A 61 2.08 -0.61 21.68
C VAL A 61 1.20 -1.79 22.07
N ARG A 62 -0.07 -1.73 21.65
CA ARG A 62 -0.99 -2.87 21.72
C ARG A 62 -1.72 -3.04 20.39
N ARG A 63 -2.07 -4.28 20.06
CA ARG A 63 -2.86 -4.55 18.86
C ARG A 63 -4.26 -3.97 19.03
N HIS A 64 -4.66 -3.10 18.11
CA HIS A 64 -6.03 -2.55 18.03
C HIS A 64 -6.92 -3.47 17.20
N TRP A 65 -6.52 -3.76 15.96
CA TRP A 65 -7.19 -4.74 15.10
C TRP A 65 -6.20 -5.43 14.16
N HIS A 66 -6.66 -6.52 13.53
CA HIS A 66 -5.92 -7.24 12.52
C HIS A 66 -6.82 -7.68 11.36
N ASN A 67 -6.41 -7.35 10.14
CA ASN A 67 -7.06 -7.77 8.90
C ASN A 67 -6.18 -8.80 8.17
N ARG A 68 -6.71 -10.00 7.95
CA ARG A 68 -5.97 -11.08 7.26
C ARG A 68 -5.97 -10.98 5.73
N ASN A 69 -6.88 -10.18 5.16
CA ASN A 69 -7.10 -10.11 3.72
C ASN A 69 -6.07 -9.20 3.04
N LEU A 70 -5.84 -8.00 3.58
CA LEU A 70 -4.87 -7.05 3.06
C LEU A 70 -3.46 -7.45 3.49
N ASP A 71 -2.85 -8.37 2.73
CA ASP A 71 -1.47 -8.81 2.89
C ASP A 71 -0.56 -8.13 1.85
N ASN A 72 -0.43 -6.80 1.98
CA ASN A 72 0.32 -5.99 1.03
C ASN A 72 1.82 -6.25 1.16
N LYS A 73 2.40 -6.87 0.14
CA LYS A 73 3.83 -7.16 0.10
C LYS A 73 4.68 -5.90 -0.11
N GLN A 74 4.44 -5.17 -1.18
CA GLN A 74 5.23 -3.99 -1.60
C GLN A 74 4.35 -3.00 -2.37
N GLY A 75 4.91 -1.88 -2.82
CA GLY A 75 4.15 -0.88 -3.58
C GLY A 75 3.35 0.11 -2.73
N GLY A 76 3.38 -0.06 -1.41
CA GLY A 76 2.77 0.83 -0.43
C GLY A 76 1.32 0.49 -0.08
N ILE A 77 0.86 1.12 1.00
CA ILE A 77 -0.56 1.28 1.35
C ILE A 77 -0.79 2.78 1.53
N VAL A 78 -2.02 3.25 1.28
CA VAL A 78 -2.37 4.67 1.47
C VAL A 78 -3.60 4.80 2.35
N LEU A 79 -3.59 5.79 3.24
CA LEU A 79 -4.71 6.16 4.09
C LEU A 79 -5.34 7.44 3.56
N VAL A 80 -6.62 7.38 3.16
CA VAL A 80 -7.39 8.50 2.63
C VAL A 80 -8.79 8.41 3.24
N ASP A 81 -9.28 9.50 3.81
CA ASP A 81 -10.65 9.64 4.35
C ASP A 81 -11.09 8.47 5.26
N GLY A 82 -10.21 8.06 6.18
CA GLY A 82 -10.49 6.97 7.11
C GLY A 82 -10.48 5.57 6.49
N ARG A 83 -9.98 5.41 5.27
CA ARG A 83 -9.88 4.13 4.56
C ARG A 83 -8.45 3.85 4.15
N ILE A 84 -8.02 2.59 4.34
CA ILE A 84 -6.70 2.11 3.92
C ILE A 84 -6.87 1.33 2.62
N TYR A 85 -6.08 1.70 1.61
CA TYR A 85 -6.09 1.09 0.30
C TYR A 85 -4.75 0.40 0.03
N GLY A 86 -4.80 -0.75 -0.64
CA GLY A 86 -3.61 -1.48 -1.05
C GLY A 86 -3.90 -2.70 -1.91
N TYR A 87 -2.86 -3.50 -2.12
CA TYR A 87 -2.87 -4.69 -2.95
C TYR A 87 -2.65 -5.95 -2.11
N GLY A 88 -3.62 -6.86 -2.07
CA GLY A 88 -3.48 -8.17 -1.44
C GLY A 88 -2.76 -9.15 -2.35
N GLU A 89 -1.62 -9.65 -1.91
CA GLU A 89 -0.83 -10.65 -2.63
C GLU A 89 -1.61 -11.97 -2.79
N LEU A 90 -2.23 -12.45 -1.70
CA LEU A 90 -2.93 -13.74 -1.67
C LEU A 90 -4.40 -13.64 -1.26
N GLY A 91 -4.84 -12.52 -0.68
CA GLY A 91 -6.20 -12.34 -0.15
C GLY A 91 -7.35 -12.42 -1.18
N SER A 92 -7.05 -12.30 -2.48
CA SER A 92 -7.93 -12.66 -3.60
C SER A 92 -7.19 -12.54 -4.94
N LYS A 93 -6.87 -13.67 -5.59
CA LYS A 93 -6.18 -13.66 -6.91
C LYS A 93 -7.00 -12.99 -8.02
N SER A 94 -8.33 -12.91 -7.86
CA SER A 94 -9.25 -12.31 -8.84
C SER A 94 -9.57 -10.85 -8.54
N THR A 95 -9.48 -10.41 -7.27
CA THR A 95 -9.79 -9.06 -6.78
C THR A 95 -8.74 -8.55 -5.80
N PRO A 96 -7.50 -8.30 -6.27
CA PRO A 96 -6.38 -8.03 -5.38
C PRO A 96 -6.39 -6.62 -4.77
N TRP A 97 -7.11 -5.66 -5.35
CA TRP A 97 -7.16 -4.30 -4.82
C TRP A 97 -8.22 -4.20 -3.73
N MET A 98 -7.83 -3.72 -2.55
CA MET A 98 -8.70 -3.74 -1.39
C MET A 98 -8.74 -2.38 -0.71
N CYS A 99 -9.89 -2.16 -0.09
CA CYS A 99 -10.14 -1.07 0.84
C CYS A 99 -10.55 -1.67 2.17
N ILE A 100 -9.94 -1.21 3.26
CA ILE A 100 -10.32 -1.57 4.63
C ILE A 100 -10.60 -0.30 5.43
N ASP A 101 -11.55 -0.39 6.34
CA ASP A 101 -11.86 0.69 7.28
C ASP A 101 -10.72 0.88 8.28
N PHE A 102 -10.23 2.11 8.45
CA PHE A 102 -9.10 2.42 9.33
C PHE A 102 -9.41 2.14 10.81
N LYS A 103 -10.65 2.41 11.25
CA LYS A 103 -11.02 2.32 12.67
C LYS A 103 -11.21 0.89 13.15
N SER A 104 -11.84 0.05 12.32
CA SER A 104 -12.24 -1.32 12.65
C SER A 104 -11.38 -2.39 12.00
N GLY A 105 -10.64 -2.07 10.94
CA GLY A 105 -9.89 -3.04 10.14
C GLY A 105 -10.78 -3.94 9.28
N LYS A 106 -12.09 -3.69 9.19
CA LYS A 106 -12.99 -4.48 8.34
C LYS A 106 -12.72 -4.22 6.87
N THR A 107 -12.74 -5.27 6.05
CA THR A 107 -12.67 -5.11 4.59
C THR A 107 -13.98 -4.49 4.11
N ILE A 108 -13.87 -3.35 3.43
CA ILE A 108 -15.00 -2.64 2.81
C ILE A 108 -15.28 -3.26 1.45
N PHE A 109 -14.28 -3.31 0.58
CA PHE A 109 -14.40 -3.97 -0.72
C PHE A 109 -13.12 -4.68 -1.14
N LYS A 110 -13.28 -5.59 -2.10
CA LYS A 110 -12.22 -6.17 -2.93
C LYS A 110 -12.58 -5.92 -4.40
N SER A 111 -11.63 -5.50 -5.20
CA SER A 111 -11.85 -5.08 -6.59
C SER A 111 -10.67 -5.46 -7.49
N ALA A 112 -10.86 -5.31 -8.79
CA ALA A 112 -9.83 -5.63 -9.78
C ALA A 112 -9.77 -4.63 -10.94
N PRO A 113 -9.67 -3.30 -10.67
CA PRO A 113 -9.65 -2.27 -11.70
C PRO A 113 -8.46 -2.42 -12.67
N VAL A 114 -7.36 -3.00 -12.18
CA VAL A 114 -6.22 -3.42 -13.00
C VAL A 114 -5.71 -4.76 -12.47
N LYS A 115 -5.30 -5.67 -13.35
CA LYS A 115 -4.81 -7.00 -12.99
C LYS A 115 -3.41 -7.22 -13.55
N SER A 116 -2.56 -7.85 -12.73
CA SER A 116 -1.28 -8.37 -13.20
C SER A 116 -1.46 -9.74 -13.87
N SER A 117 -0.83 -9.90 -15.04
CA SER A 117 -0.63 -11.18 -15.72
C SER A 117 0.57 -11.99 -15.21
N TYR A 118 1.40 -11.42 -14.33
CA TYR A 118 2.64 -12.04 -13.88
C TYR A 118 2.40 -13.14 -12.82
N LYS A 119 3.36 -14.06 -12.66
CA LYS A 119 3.24 -15.13 -11.66
C LYS A 119 3.41 -14.64 -10.22
N TYR A 120 4.19 -13.57 -10.00
CA TYR A 120 4.39 -12.93 -8.70
C TYR A 120 3.64 -11.60 -8.66
N LYS A 121 2.31 -11.69 -8.72
CA LYS A 121 1.41 -10.54 -8.85
C LYS A 121 1.57 -9.57 -7.69
N ASN A 122 1.77 -8.31 -8.01
CA ASN A 122 1.81 -7.22 -7.05
C ASN A 122 1.20 -5.96 -7.66
N GLY A 123 0.86 -5.01 -6.80
CA GLY A 123 0.41 -3.68 -7.21
C GLY A 123 1.16 -2.62 -6.42
N CYS A 124 1.38 -1.48 -7.07
CA CYS A 124 1.86 -0.27 -6.42
C CYS A 124 0.82 0.83 -6.62
N LEU A 125 0.69 1.72 -5.64
CA LEU A 125 -0.27 2.80 -5.74
C LEU A 125 0.25 4.11 -5.19
N THR A 126 -0.32 5.20 -5.70
CA THR A 126 -0.25 6.52 -5.07
C THR A 126 -1.61 7.19 -5.18
N TYR A 127 -1.82 8.21 -4.37
CA TYR A 127 -3.03 9.02 -4.35
C TYR A 127 -2.65 10.48 -4.53
N ALA A 128 -3.27 11.16 -5.48
CA ALA A 128 -3.05 12.58 -5.73
C ALA A 128 -4.29 13.20 -6.39
N ASP A 129 -4.63 14.41 -5.94
CA ASP A 129 -5.71 15.22 -6.51
C ASP A 129 -7.05 14.47 -6.64
N GLY A 130 -7.46 13.77 -5.56
CA GLY A 130 -8.72 13.03 -5.56
C GLY A 130 -8.69 11.66 -6.24
N MET A 131 -7.55 11.27 -6.82
CA MET A 131 -7.45 10.10 -7.70
C MET A 131 -6.40 9.09 -7.24
N PHE A 132 -6.73 7.81 -7.40
CA PHE A 132 -5.81 6.69 -7.25
C PHE A 132 -5.13 6.36 -8.57
N TYR A 133 -3.82 6.17 -8.48
CA TYR A 133 -2.98 5.68 -9.57
C TYR A 133 -2.60 4.25 -9.22
N LEU A 134 -3.34 3.28 -9.77
CA LEU A 134 -3.16 1.87 -9.46
C LEU A 134 -2.32 1.23 -10.55
N TYR A 135 -1.14 0.77 -10.18
CA TYR A 135 -0.13 0.25 -11.10
C TYR A 135 0.09 -1.24 -10.87
N SER A 136 -0.03 -2.05 -11.93
CA SER A 136 0.30 -3.48 -11.92
C SER A 136 1.70 -3.73 -12.47
N ASP A 137 2.33 -4.81 -12.01
CA ASP A 137 3.73 -5.11 -12.32
C ASP A 137 4.06 -5.33 -13.82
N ASP A 138 3.04 -5.57 -14.63
CA ASP A 138 3.14 -5.70 -16.08
C ASP A 138 3.04 -4.38 -16.83
N GLY A 139 2.92 -3.24 -16.13
CA GLY A 139 2.98 -1.92 -16.73
C GLY A 139 1.62 -1.36 -17.12
N HIS A 140 0.53 -2.05 -16.76
CA HIS A 140 -0.78 -1.43 -16.79
C HIS A 140 -0.94 -0.51 -15.60
N MET A 141 -1.54 0.64 -15.84
CA MET A 141 -1.92 1.59 -14.83
C MET A 141 -3.33 2.07 -15.10
N VAL A 142 -4.09 2.28 -14.04
CA VAL A 142 -5.41 2.89 -14.11
C VAL A 142 -5.47 4.07 -13.16
N LEU A 143 -6.16 5.12 -13.63
CA LEU A 143 -6.53 6.27 -12.84
C LEU A 143 -7.98 6.10 -12.39
N ALA A 144 -8.23 6.08 -11.09
CA ALA A 144 -9.55 5.74 -10.58
C ALA A 144 -9.95 6.59 -9.37
N LYS A 145 -11.26 6.78 -9.18
CA LYS A 145 -11.82 7.25 -7.91
C LYS A 145 -12.20 6.04 -7.07
N ALA A 146 -12.03 6.12 -5.76
CA ALA A 146 -12.61 5.12 -4.87
C ALA A 146 -14.11 5.41 -4.67
N THR A 147 -14.92 4.36 -4.64
CA THR A 147 -16.33 4.38 -4.22
C THR A 147 -16.50 3.51 -2.97
N ASP A 148 -17.73 3.26 -2.54
CA ASP A 148 -18.01 2.35 -1.43
C ASP A 148 -17.90 0.87 -1.84
N GLU A 149 -18.03 0.59 -3.14
CA GLU A 149 -18.05 -0.76 -3.71
C GLU A 149 -16.74 -1.10 -4.45
N GLY A 150 -15.90 -0.13 -4.77
CA GLY A 150 -14.68 -0.39 -5.53
C GLY A 150 -13.95 0.85 -6.03
N PHE A 151 -13.47 0.75 -7.26
CA PHE A 151 -12.78 1.82 -7.96
C PHE A 151 -13.50 2.10 -9.27
N ASP A 152 -13.91 3.36 -9.48
CA ASP A 152 -14.43 3.86 -10.74
C ASP A 152 -13.27 4.33 -11.62
N VAL A 153 -13.02 3.61 -12.72
CA VAL A 153 -11.86 3.84 -13.59
C VAL A 153 -12.17 4.96 -14.58
N THR A 154 -11.40 6.04 -14.49
CA THR A 154 -11.55 7.25 -15.32
C THR A 154 -10.52 7.35 -16.44
N GLY A 155 -9.44 6.56 -16.36
CA GLY A 155 -8.38 6.56 -17.35
C GLY A 155 -7.49 5.34 -17.20
N SER A 156 -6.78 4.99 -18.27
CA SER A 156 -5.80 3.90 -18.24
C SER A 156 -4.60 4.22 -19.10
N LEU A 157 -3.49 3.59 -18.76
CA LEU A 157 -2.23 3.70 -19.48
C LEU A 157 -1.55 2.34 -19.46
N LYS A 158 -1.00 1.95 -20.62
CA LYS A 158 -0.05 0.85 -20.70
C LYS A 158 1.30 1.43 -21.08
N LEU A 159 2.29 1.24 -20.22
CA LEU A 159 3.67 1.65 -20.51
C LEU A 159 4.18 0.88 -21.72
N LYS A 160 4.54 1.62 -22.77
CA LYS A 160 5.15 1.09 -24.00
C LYS A 160 6.60 0.73 -23.71
N ASP A 161 7.14 -0.24 -24.45
CA ASP A 161 8.51 -0.74 -24.30
C ASP A 161 8.83 -1.15 -22.86
N SER A 162 8.16 -2.19 -22.39
CA SER A 162 8.21 -2.70 -21.02
C SER A 162 9.58 -3.30 -20.62
N GLY A 163 10.71 -2.82 -21.14
CA GLY A 163 12.02 -3.40 -20.93
C GLY A 163 12.04 -4.94 -21.07
N LYS A 164 12.99 -5.59 -20.39
CA LYS A 164 13.11 -7.06 -20.36
C LYS A 164 12.40 -7.71 -19.17
N ARG A 165 12.01 -6.94 -18.14
CA ARG A 165 11.48 -7.44 -16.87
C ARG A 165 10.32 -6.58 -16.36
N ARG A 166 9.43 -7.23 -15.62
CA ARG A 166 8.35 -6.60 -14.84
C ARG A 166 8.93 -5.65 -13.79
N THR A 167 8.16 -4.65 -13.36
CA THR A 167 8.60 -3.70 -12.32
C THR A 167 7.56 -3.53 -11.24
N TRP A 168 8.02 -3.26 -10.02
CA TRP A 168 7.20 -2.86 -8.89
C TRP A 168 7.47 -1.40 -8.55
N ALA A 169 7.41 -0.55 -9.58
CA ALA A 169 7.73 0.86 -9.42
C ALA A 169 6.59 1.59 -8.69
N HIS A 170 6.96 2.42 -7.73
CA HIS A 170 6.02 3.28 -7.02
C HIS A 170 5.69 4.48 -7.91
N PRO A 171 4.43 4.68 -8.34
CA PRO A 171 4.04 5.87 -9.09
C PRO A 171 4.19 7.12 -8.21
N VAL A 172 4.70 8.21 -8.79
CA VAL A 172 4.84 9.50 -8.12
C VAL A 172 4.13 10.55 -8.93
N VAL A 173 3.28 11.35 -8.29
CA VAL A 173 2.57 12.46 -8.93
C VAL A 173 3.03 13.75 -8.29
N CYS A 174 3.51 14.68 -9.11
CA CYS A 174 3.99 15.98 -8.65
C CYS A 174 3.85 17.02 -9.77
N GLY A 175 3.35 18.22 -9.44
CA GLY A 175 3.23 19.33 -10.37
C GLY A 175 2.44 18.99 -11.65
N GLY A 176 1.35 18.23 -11.51
CA GLY A 176 0.51 17.81 -12.63
C GLY A 176 1.13 16.75 -13.55
N ARG A 177 2.22 16.11 -13.12
CA ARG A 177 2.90 15.04 -13.87
C ARG A 177 2.97 13.76 -13.06
N LEU A 178 2.76 12.65 -13.76
CA LEU A 178 2.97 11.30 -13.25
C LEU A 178 4.32 10.79 -13.73
N TYR A 179 5.14 10.37 -12.78
CA TYR A 179 6.45 9.77 -12.98
C TYR A 179 6.36 8.28 -12.61
N ILE A 180 6.76 7.41 -13.54
CA ILE A 180 6.73 5.97 -13.33
C ILE A 180 7.88 5.27 -14.04
N ARG A 181 8.63 4.46 -13.31
CA ARG A 181 9.76 3.71 -13.87
C ARG A 181 9.30 2.38 -14.46
N TYR A 182 9.77 2.07 -15.67
CA TYR A 182 9.62 0.74 -16.26
C TYR A 182 10.93 0.30 -16.90
N GLY A 183 11.50 -0.82 -16.43
CA GLY A 183 12.86 -1.21 -16.79
C GLY A 183 13.88 -0.12 -16.42
N ASP A 184 14.64 0.29 -17.42
CA ASP A 184 15.66 1.34 -17.41
C ASP A 184 15.13 2.72 -17.84
N LYS A 185 13.82 2.84 -18.10
CA LYS A 185 13.18 4.08 -18.54
C LYS A 185 12.36 4.72 -17.43
N LEU A 186 12.27 6.05 -17.45
CA LEU A 186 11.33 6.85 -16.66
C LEU A 186 10.26 7.43 -17.58
N GLY A 187 9.04 6.95 -17.46
CA GLY A 187 7.88 7.54 -18.14
C GLY A 187 7.39 8.77 -17.38
N VAL A 188 7.07 9.83 -18.13
CA VAL A 188 6.49 11.07 -17.59
C VAL A 188 5.24 11.40 -18.38
N TYR A 189 4.12 11.55 -17.68
CA TYR A 189 2.80 11.78 -18.30
C TYR A 189 2.15 13.01 -17.69
N ASN A 190 1.54 13.86 -18.53
CA ASN A 190 0.71 14.96 -18.05
C ASN A 190 -0.62 14.39 -17.53
N VAL A 191 -0.98 14.74 -16.30
CA VAL A 191 -2.19 14.29 -15.62
C VAL A 191 -3.05 15.47 -15.13
N ILE A 192 -2.75 16.68 -15.58
CA ILE A 192 -3.61 17.85 -15.36
C ILE A 192 -4.91 17.61 -16.13
N LYS A 193 -6.04 17.70 -15.41
CA LYS A 193 -7.37 17.68 -16.02
C LYS A 193 -7.48 18.85 -17.01
N LYS A 194 -7.80 18.54 -18.27
CA LYS A 194 -8.14 19.56 -19.27
C LYS A 194 -9.52 20.13 -19.01
#